data_AF-A0A956EWH6-F1
#
_entry.id   AF-A0A956EWH6-F1
#
_cell.length_a   1.000
_cell.length_b   1.000
_cell.length_c   1.000
_cell.angle_alpha   90.00
_cell.angle_beta   90.00
_cell.angle_gamma   90.00
#
_symmetry.space_group_name_H-M   'P 1'
#
loop_
_entity.id
_entity.type
_entity.pdbx_description
1 polymer ?
#
loop_
_entity_poly.entity_id
_entity_poly.type
_entity_poly.pdbx_seq_one_letter_code
_entity_poly.pdbx_strand_id
1 'polypeptide(L)' 'MTDQKQPVPLPRAVFDGIESVRRSGLTNMLDRPRVAELAEEFGFNEAAEWIAENRDLYARAIFHGFEIQP' A
#
# COMPACT_ATOMS: atom_id res chain seq x y z
N MET A 1 -13.53 9.58 21.27
CA MET A 1 -13.45 8.63 20.15
C MET A 1 -12.95 9.40 18.94
N THR A 2 -11.65 9.59 18.82
CA THR A 2 -11.07 10.43 17.76
C THR A 2 -10.63 9.55 16.58
N ASP A 3 -11.41 9.66 15.51
CA ASP A 3 -11.01 9.64 14.11
C ASP A 3 -10.21 8.44 13.56
N GLN A 4 -10.86 7.27 13.53
CA GLN A 4 -10.34 6.04 12.89
C GLN A 4 -10.78 5.92 11.41
N LYS A 5 -11.25 6.99 10.77
CA LYS A 5 -11.80 6.94 9.40
C LYS A 5 -11.01 7.73 8.36
N GLN A 6 -9.94 8.41 8.75
CA GLN A 6 -9.19 9.23 7.81
C GLN A 6 -8.35 8.35 6.88
N PRO A 7 -8.25 8.71 5.58
CA PRO A 7 -7.33 8.07 4.66
C PRO A 7 -5.88 8.14 5.15
N VAL A 8 -5.04 7.23 4.66
CA VAL A 8 -3.62 7.21 5.03
C VAL A 8 -2.82 8.06 4.07
N PRO A 9 -2.09 9.08 4.54
CA PRO A 9 -1.19 9.85 3.69
C PRO A 9 0.00 9.00 3.25
N LEU A 10 0.32 9.01 1.95
CA LEU A 10 1.54 8.41 1.41
C LEU A 10 2.06 9.13 0.17
N PRO A 11 3.36 8.98 -0.15
CA PRO A 11 3.94 9.49 -1.38
C PRO A 11 3.28 8.90 -2.63
N ARG A 12 3.23 9.70 -3.70
CA ARG A 12 2.72 9.26 -5.02
C ARG A 12 3.35 7.95 -5.51
N ALA A 13 4.68 7.84 -5.39
CA ALA A 13 5.45 6.69 -5.84
C ALA A 13 5.03 5.37 -5.15
N VAL A 14 4.84 5.42 -3.82
CA VAL A 14 4.34 4.28 -3.05
C VAL A 14 2.92 3.91 -3.50
N PHE A 15 2.04 4.89 -3.73
CA PHE A 15 0.68 4.61 -4.19
C PHE A 15 0.67 3.96 -5.58
N ASP A 16 1.55 4.39 -6.49
CA ASP A 16 1.66 3.78 -7.84
C ASP A 16 2.04 2.30 -7.79
N GLY A 17 2.96 1.92 -6.90
CA GLY A 17 3.32 0.53 -6.71
C GLY A 17 2.16 -0.31 -6.16
N ILE A 18 1.51 0.16 -5.08
CA ILE A 18 0.36 -0.52 -4.48
C ILE A 18 -0.79 -0.68 -5.50
N GLU A 19 -1.08 0.38 -6.26
CA GLU A 19 -2.15 0.38 -7.25
C GLU A 19 -1.82 -0.52 -8.45
N SER A 20 -0.55 -0.62 -8.85
CA SER A 20 -0.10 -1.55 -9.88
C SER A 20 -0.30 -3.02 -9.45
N VAL A 21 0.06 -3.36 -8.21
CA VAL A 21 -0.21 -4.69 -7.65
C VAL A 21 -1.72 -4.96 -7.61
N ARG A 22 -2.52 -4.00 -7.12
CA ARG A 22 -3.98 -4.13 -7.05
C ARG A 22 -4.61 -4.39 -8.43
N ARG A 23 -4.17 -3.65 -9.45
CA ARG A 23 -4.68 -3.79 -10.83
C ARG A 23 -4.24 -5.10 -11.50
N SER A 24 -3.12 -5.69 -11.07
CA SER A 24 -2.67 -6.98 -11.59
C SER A 24 -3.63 -8.13 -11.25
N GLY A 25 -4.33 -8.05 -10.11
CA GLY A 25 -5.20 -9.12 -9.62
C GLY A 25 -4.48 -10.40 -9.18
N LEU A 26 -3.14 -10.38 -9.05
CA LEU A 26 -2.33 -11.57 -8.74
C LEU A 26 -2.37 -12.00 -7.27
N THR A 27 -2.79 -11.12 -6.36
CA THR A 27 -2.91 -11.42 -4.94
C THR A 27 -4.07 -10.69 -4.29
N ASN A 28 -4.50 -11.16 -3.12
CA ASN A 28 -5.39 -10.41 -2.26
C ASN A 28 -4.61 -9.27 -1.59
N MET A 29 -5.15 -8.05 -1.57
CA MET A 29 -4.46 -6.91 -0.95
C MET A 29 -4.28 -7.03 0.57
N LEU A 30 -4.94 -7.98 1.24
CA LEU A 30 -4.71 -8.31 2.64
C LEU A 30 -3.51 -9.25 2.85
N ASP A 31 -3.03 -9.92 1.80
CA ASP A 31 -1.79 -10.70 1.82
C ASP A 31 -0.59 -9.76 1.66
N ARG A 32 -0.36 -8.97 2.71
CA ARG A 32 0.69 -7.93 2.74
C ARG A 32 2.08 -8.46 2.34
N PRO A 33 2.57 -9.63 2.83
CA PRO A 33 3.84 -10.18 2.35
C PRO A 33 3.86 -10.36 0.83
N ARG A 34 2.82 -10.96 0.25
CA ARG A 34 2.79 -11.17 -1.20
C ARG A 34 2.65 -9.86 -1.98
N VAL A 35 1.97 -8.86 -1.44
CA VAL A 35 1.87 -7.52 -2.05
C VAL A 35 3.25 -6.85 -2.10
N ALA A 36 4.04 -6.93 -1.03
CA ALA A 36 5.38 -6.36 -1.00
C ALA A 36 6.31 -7.04 -2.02
N GLU A 37 6.29 -8.38 -2.08
CA GLU A 37 7.04 -9.16 -3.07
C GLU A 37 6.66 -8.77 -4.50
N LEU A 38 5.36 -8.69 -4.81
CA LEU A 38 4.89 -8.30 -6.15
C LEU A 38 5.27 -6.85 -6.49
N ALA A 39 5.24 -5.93 -5.52
CA ALA A 39 5.67 -4.56 -5.75
C ALA A 39 7.16 -4.51 -6.12
N GLU A 40 8.01 -5.29 -5.46
CA GLU A 40 9.44 -5.44 -5.79
C GLU A 40 9.62 -6.09 -7.17
N GLU A 41 8.92 -7.19 -7.47
CA GLU A 41 8.95 -7.88 -8.77
C GLU A 41 8.55 -6.94 -9.93
N PHE A 42 7.67 -5.98 -9.69
CA PHE A 42 7.24 -4.97 -10.66
C PHE A 42 8.17 -3.74 -10.74
N GLY A 43 9.22 -3.69 -9.92
CA GLY A 43 10.19 -2.59 -9.88
C GLY A 43 9.79 -1.40 -9.00
N PHE A 44 8.74 -1.53 -8.19
CA PHE A 44 8.30 -0.51 -7.24
C PHE A 44 8.93 -0.72 -5.85
N ASN A 45 10.27 -0.67 -5.79
CA ASN A 45 11.03 -0.98 -4.57
C ASN A 45 10.64 -0.09 -3.37
N GLU A 46 10.38 1.21 -3.61
CA GLU A 46 9.92 2.13 -2.55
C GLU A 46 8.56 1.70 -1.98
N ALA A 47 7.66 1.19 -2.82
CA ALA A 47 6.38 0.66 -2.36
C ALA A 47 6.58 -0.64 -1.58
N ALA A 48 7.43 -1.54 -2.06
CA ALA A 48 7.75 -2.80 -1.38
C ALA A 48 8.31 -2.55 0.03
N GLU A 49 9.29 -1.66 0.15
CA GLU A 49 9.89 -1.24 1.43
C GLU A 49 8.85 -0.62 2.35
N TRP A 50 8.05 0.33 1.84
CA TRP A 50 7.01 0.97 2.64
C TRP A 50 5.99 -0.04 3.17
N ILE A 51 5.52 -0.99 2.35
CA ILE A 51 4.55 -2.03 2.75
C ILE A 51 5.17 -2.99 3.78
N ALA A 52 6.47 -3.29 3.65
CA ALA A 52 7.20 -4.15 4.57
C ALA A 52 7.31 -3.50 5.96
N GLU A 53 7.65 -2.21 6.01
CA GLU A 53 7.90 -1.45 7.25
C GLU A 53 6.61 -0.95 7.92
N ASN A 54 5.57 -0.63 7.16
CA ASN A 54 4.40 0.10 7.64
C ASN A 54 3.15 -0.78 7.75
N ARG A 55 3.25 -1.93 8.44
CA ARG A 55 2.17 -2.94 8.51
C ARG A 55 0.80 -2.36 8.88
N ASP A 56 0.73 -1.60 9.97
CA ASP A 56 -0.54 -1.11 10.51
C ASP A 56 -1.12 0.02 9.65
N LEU A 57 -0.25 0.86 9.06
CA LEU A 57 -0.67 1.90 8.12
C LEU A 57 -1.16 1.30 6.82
N TYR A 58 -0.50 0.26 6.29
CA TYR A 58 -0.94 -0.46 5.11
C TYR A 58 -2.33 -1.07 5.33
N ALA A 59 -2.52 -1.80 6.44
CA ALA A 59 -3.82 -2.37 6.78
C ALA A 59 -4.90 -1.29 6.88
N ARG A 60 -4.60 -0.18 7.59
CA ARG A 60 -5.50 0.97 7.69
C ARG A 60 -5.82 1.55 6.31
N ALA A 61 -4.85 1.69 5.43
CA ALA A 61 -5.03 2.24 4.10
C ALA A 61 -5.91 1.37 3.20
N ILE A 62 -5.82 0.04 3.32
CA ILE A 62 -6.73 -0.88 2.62
C ILE A 62 -8.19 -0.70 3.07
N PHE A 63 -8.44 -0.41 4.36
CA PHE A 63 -9.81 -0.22 4.88
C PHE A 63 -10.35 1.20 4.77
N HIS A 64 -9.47 2.21 4.83
CA HIS A 64 -9.86 3.63 4.93
C HIS A 64 -9.46 4.47 3.73
N GLY A 65 -8.76 3.88 2.76
CA GLY A 65 -8.29 4.56 1.56
C GLY A 65 -6.94 5.27 1.75
N PHE A 66 -6.50 5.86 0.65
CA PHE A 66 -5.21 6.51 0.49
C PHE A 66 -5.41 8.02 0.28
N GLU A 67 -4.58 8.83 0.93
CA GLU A 67 -4.41 10.26 0.63
C GLU A 67 -3.04 10.45 -0.02
N ILE A 68 -3.04 10.91 -1.27
CA ILE A 68 -1.80 11.01 -2.05
C ILE A 68 -1.15 12.35 -1.76
N GLN A 69 0.08 12.31 -1.26
CA GLN A 69 0.89 13.50 -1.08
C GLN A 69 1.77 13.76 -2.33
N PRO A 70 1.94 15.04 -2.72
CA PRO A 70 2.79 15.43 -3.85
C PRO A 70 4.26 15.12 -3.62
#